data_AF-A0A7J7MAW3-F1
#
_entry.id   AF-A0A7J7MAW3-F1
#
_cell.length_a   1.000
_cell.length_b   1.000
_cell.length_c   1.000
_cell.angle_alpha   90.00
_cell.angle_beta   90.00
_cell.angle_gamma   90.00
#
_symmetry.space_group_name_H-M   'P 1'
#
loop_
_entity.id
_entity.type
_entity.pdbx_description
1 polymer ?
#
loop_
_entity_poly.entity_id
_entity_poly.type
_entity_poly.pdbx_seq_one_letter_code
_entity_poly.pdbx_strand_id
1 'polypeptide(L)'
;MGIVTSFQNIPDNIFLPLFEVTVDPDSHPQLHIFLKQVVGLDLVDDENKPERRPTKHMPTPAQWTNVFNPAFSYYAYYCYANLYTLNKLRELKGMTTIKFRSHSGEAGDIDHLAATFLTAHNIAQGINLRKYPVLQYLYYLAQIGLAMSPLSNNFLFLDLNRNPFPMFFLRGLNVSLSTDDPLQIHLTKEPLVEEYSIAASVWKLSCGDLCEITRNSVYQSGFSHALKSHWIGKSYYKRGPDENDIHKTNVPHIRVEFLDTIWREEMQQVVDKHLELLAKQHIETRFMKINAEKSPFLAEKLKIVVLPTLALIKNAKVDDYVVGFNELGGTDGFTTEELEERLAKAQVLLLEGESAFNASKTSTSTRSVRQSRNADSSDSD
;
A
#
# COMPACT_ATOMS: atom_id res chain seq x y z
N MET A 1 -13.69 26.99 23.55
CA MET A 1 -13.31 26.75 24.97
C MET A 1 -11.94 27.33 25.35
N GLY A 2 -11.17 27.99 24.48
CA GLY A 2 -9.98 28.77 24.88
C GLY A 2 -8.76 27.96 25.37
N ILE A 3 -8.89 26.65 25.57
CA ILE A 3 -7.83 25.74 26.04
C ILE A 3 -6.79 25.47 24.93
N VAL A 4 -7.22 25.44 23.68
CA VAL A 4 -6.38 25.25 22.49
C VAL A 4 -6.29 26.60 21.78
N THR A 5 -5.09 27.13 21.62
CA THR A 5 -4.85 28.47 21.03
C THR A 5 -4.40 28.39 19.56
N SER A 6 -3.85 27.26 19.15
CA SER A 6 -3.51 26.95 17.77
C SER A 6 -3.70 25.46 17.50
N PHE A 7 -3.78 25.08 16.22
CA PHE A 7 -3.85 23.66 15.86
C PHE A 7 -2.67 22.87 16.45
N GLN A 8 -1.48 23.44 16.56
CA GLN A 8 -0.27 22.81 17.11
C GLN A 8 -0.47 22.20 18.51
N ASN A 9 -1.35 22.77 19.35
CA ASN A 9 -1.54 22.20 20.69
C ASN A 9 -2.17 20.80 20.64
N ILE A 10 -2.89 20.46 19.56
CA ILE A 10 -3.49 19.13 19.39
C ILE A 10 -2.42 18.05 19.17
N PRO A 11 -1.55 18.12 18.13
CA PRO A 11 -0.48 17.15 18.00
C PRO A 11 0.51 17.21 19.16
N ASP A 12 0.74 18.35 19.81
CA ASP A 12 1.58 18.41 21.02
C ASP A 12 1.02 17.53 22.14
N ASN A 13 -0.28 17.69 22.45
CA ASN A 13 -0.94 16.93 23.52
C ASN A 13 -0.99 15.42 23.25
N ILE A 14 -0.94 15.01 21.98
CA ILE A 14 -0.98 13.60 21.58
C ILE A 14 0.44 13.04 21.48
N PHE A 15 1.31 13.67 20.69
CA PHE A 15 2.58 13.08 20.28
C PHE A 15 3.74 13.39 21.21
N LEU A 16 3.79 14.53 21.92
CA LEU A 16 4.90 14.81 22.84
C LEU A 16 4.99 13.75 23.94
N PRO A 17 3.90 13.38 24.67
CA PRO A 17 3.98 12.33 25.68
C PRO A 17 4.39 10.97 25.09
N LEU A 18 4.00 10.69 23.84
CA LEU A 18 4.36 9.45 23.13
C LEU A 18 5.85 9.42 22.74
N PHE A 19 6.43 10.57 22.37
CA PHE A 19 7.87 10.68 22.13
C PHE A 19 8.64 10.56 23.45
N GLU A 20 8.24 11.27 24.49
CA GLU A 20 8.88 11.25 25.81
C GLU A 20 8.94 9.82 26.37
N VAL A 21 7.81 9.10 26.40
CA VAL A 21 7.77 7.70 26.88
C VAL A 21 8.55 6.73 25.98
N THR A 22 8.71 7.06 24.70
CA THR A 22 9.52 6.25 23.78
C THR A 22 11.01 6.47 24.03
N VAL A 23 11.43 7.72 24.27
CA VAL A 23 12.81 8.09 24.61
C VAL A 23 13.20 7.52 25.98
N ASP A 24 12.33 7.69 26.97
CA ASP A 24 12.53 7.18 28.32
C ASP A 24 11.23 6.53 28.84
N PRO A 25 11.12 5.19 28.85
CA PRO A 25 9.97 4.48 29.39
C PRO A 25 9.63 4.81 30.85
N ASP A 26 10.62 5.21 31.66
CA ASP A 26 10.43 5.51 33.07
C ASP A 26 9.82 6.90 33.29
N SER A 27 9.83 7.78 32.28
CA SER A 27 9.13 9.07 32.33
C SER A 27 7.61 8.91 32.44
N HIS A 28 7.05 7.87 31.81
CA HIS A 28 5.62 7.56 31.80
C HIS A 28 5.38 6.04 31.85
N PRO A 29 5.63 5.36 32.97
CA PRO A 29 5.68 3.89 33.03
C PRO A 29 4.34 3.24 32.70
N GLN A 30 3.23 3.83 33.14
CA GLN A 30 1.88 3.34 32.83
C GLN A 30 1.56 3.47 31.34
N LEU A 31 1.94 4.60 30.73
CA LEU A 31 1.78 4.82 29.30
C LEU A 31 2.64 3.83 28.50
N HIS A 32 3.87 3.56 28.93
CA HIS A 32 4.73 2.57 28.27
C HIS A 32 4.07 1.18 28.22
N ILE A 33 3.49 0.74 29.34
CA ILE A 33 2.77 -0.54 29.42
C ILE A 33 1.52 -0.51 28.52
N PHE A 34 0.75 0.57 28.56
CA PHE A 34 -0.44 0.74 27.71
C PHE A 34 -0.10 0.66 26.22
N LEU A 35 0.99 1.31 25.78
CA LEU A 35 1.42 1.30 24.37
C LEU A 35 1.88 -0.06 23.86
N LYS A 36 2.09 -1.06 24.74
CA LYS A 36 2.27 -2.46 24.31
C LYS A 36 0.99 -3.07 23.75
N GLN A 37 -0.17 -2.51 24.09
CA GLN A 37 -1.50 -2.96 23.67
C GLN A 37 -2.10 -2.07 22.57
N VAL A 38 -1.65 -0.82 22.43
CA VAL A 38 -2.12 0.08 21.37
C VAL A 38 -1.58 -0.36 20.02
N VAL A 39 -2.49 -0.57 19.06
CA VAL A 39 -2.15 -1.06 17.72
C VAL A 39 -2.49 -0.07 16.60
N GLY A 40 -3.33 0.92 16.89
CA GLY A 40 -3.84 1.85 15.90
C GLY A 40 -4.17 3.22 16.48
N LEU A 41 -4.06 4.24 15.63
CA LEU A 41 -4.57 5.58 15.85
C LEU A 41 -5.65 5.83 14.79
N ASP A 42 -6.81 6.25 15.25
CA ASP A 42 -8.01 6.47 14.46
C ASP A 42 -8.51 7.90 14.68
N LEU A 43 -8.80 8.62 13.60
CA LEU A 43 -9.34 9.98 13.64
C LEU A 43 -10.80 9.92 13.24
N VAL A 44 -11.64 10.60 14.03
CA VAL A 44 -13.09 10.59 13.89
C VAL A 44 -13.64 12.00 14.03
N ASP A 45 -14.66 12.33 13.23
CA ASP A 45 -15.65 13.39 13.44
C ASP A 45 -16.81 13.13 12.44
N ASP A 46 -17.89 13.91 12.52
CA ASP A 46 -18.93 13.93 11.49
C ASP A 46 -18.36 14.42 10.15
N GLU A 47 -18.13 13.47 9.23
CA GLU A 47 -17.57 13.72 7.90
C GLU A 47 -18.48 14.61 7.01
N ASN A 48 -19.76 14.82 7.37
CA ASN A 48 -20.65 15.70 6.60
C ASN A 48 -20.40 17.19 6.84
N LYS A 49 -19.63 17.54 7.89
CA LYS A 49 -19.34 18.93 8.20
C LYS A 49 -18.58 19.58 7.03
N PRO A 50 -19.08 20.72 6.49
CA PRO A 50 -18.39 21.40 5.41
C PRO A 50 -16.99 21.84 5.83
N GLU A 51 -16.00 21.51 5.00
CA GLU A 51 -14.61 21.88 5.21
C GLU A 51 -14.05 22.67 4.02
N ARG A 52 -12.99 23.44 4.27
CA ARG A 52 -12.29 24.17 3.22
C ARG A 52 -11.15 23.32 2.69
N ARG A 53 -11.25 22.89 1.43
CA ARG A 53 -10.20 22.11 0.77
C ARG A 53 -8.83 22.79 0.91
N PRO A 54 -7.78 22.04 1.27
CA PRO A 54 -6.44 22.61 1.39
C PRO A 54 -5.90 23.17 0.10
N THR A 55 -5.07 24.20 0.22
CA THR A 55 -4.25 24.71 -0.89
C THR A 55 -2.78 24.33 -0.67
N LYS A 56 -1.94 24.47 -1.70
CA LYS A 56 -0.50 24.19 -1.60
C LYS A 56 0.21 25.00 -0.50
N HIS A 57 -0.31 26.18 -0.17
CA HIS A 57 0.27 27.10 0.80
C HIS A 57 -0.60 27.18 2.06
N MET A 58 -0.85 26.03 2.70
CA MET A 58 -1.52 26.02 3.98
C MET A 58 -0.62 26.57 5.11
N PRO A 59 -1.19 27.30 6.09
CA PRO A 59 -0.47 27.69 7.32
C PRO A 59 0.08 26.47 8.06
N THR A 60 1.17 26.65 8.79
CA THR A 60 1.69 25.60 9.70
C THR A 60 0.74 25.41 10.91
N PRO A 61 0.85 24.30 11.67
CA PRO A 61 -0.04 24.05 12.81
C PRO A 61 -0.01 25.16 13.85
N ALA A 62 1.17 25.74 14.08
CA ALA A 62 1.37 26.85 15.02
C ALA A 62 0.76 28.17 14.51
N GLN A 63 0.71 28.35 13.19
CA GLN A 63 0.11 29.52 12.55
C GLN A 63 -1.41 29.38 12.39
N TRP A 64 -1.96 28.17 12.53
CA TRP A 64 -3.41 27.94 12.49
C TRP A 64 -4.05 28.33 13.82
N THR A 65 -4.31 29.62 13.99
CA THR A 65 -4.94 30.22 15.19
C THR A 65 -6.35 30.74 14.92
N ASN A 66 -6.85 30.56 13.69
CA ASN A 66 -8.19 31.02 13.31
C ASN A 66 -9.28 30.13 13.92
N VAL A 67 -10.53 30.60 13.87
CA VAL A 67 -11.68 29.93 14.48
C VAL A 67 -12.19 28.70 13.72
N PHE A 68 -11.69 28.47 12.50
CA PHE A 68 -12.16 27.37 11.65
C PHE A 68 -11.37 26.10 11.93
N ASN A 69 -12.07 24.97 11.91
CA ASN A 69 -11.44 23.67 11.99
C ASN A 69 -10.61 23.42 10.70
N PRO A 70 -9.35 22.93 10.79
CA PRO A 70 -8.63 22.47 9.61
C PRO A 70 -9.39 21.35 8.90
N ALA A 71 -9.18 21.22 7.59
CA ALA A 71 -9.74 20.11 6.82
C ALA A 71 -9.16 18.77 7.27
N PHE A 72 -9.90 17.70 7.06
CA PHE A 72 -9.52 16.33 7.41
C PHE A 72 -8.13 15.94 6.87
N SER A 73 -7.83 16.28 5.62
CA SER A 73 -6.52 15.99 5.00
C SER A 73 -5.35 16.68 5.72
N TYR A 74 -5.59 17.84 6.35
CA TYR A 74 -4.61 18.51 7.20
C TYR A 74 -4.36 17.70 8.48
N TYR A 75 -5.42 17.24 9.14
CA TYR A 75 -5.32 16.33 10.28
C TYR A 75 -4.56 15.05 9.91
N ALA A 76 -4.97 14.38 8.84
CA ALA A 76 -4.37 13.13 8.37
C ALA A 76 -2.87 13.31 8.11
N TYR A 77 -2.44 14.39 7.45
CA TYR A 77 -1.03 14.67 7.20
C TYR A 77 -0.20 14.82 8.48
N TYR A 78 -0.61 15.69 9.42
CA TYR A 78 0.19 15.92 10.63
C TYR A 78 0.14 14.73 11.59
N CYS A 79 -0.98 13.99 11.63
CA CYS A 79 -1.03 12.72 12.36
C CYS A 79 -0.10 11.68 11.73
N TYR A 80 -0.13 11.53 10.41
CA TYR A 80 0.77 10.63 9.67
C TYR A 80 2.24 10.98 9.90
N ALA A 81 2.64 12.24 9.72
CA ALA A 81 4.04 12.67 9.81
C ALA A 81 4.63 12.44 11.22
N ASN A 82 3.86 12.78 12.26
CA ASN A 82 4.28 12.52 13.64
C ASN A 82 4.30 11.03 13.95
N LEU A 83 3.26 10.29 13.55
CA LEU A 83 3.17 8.85 13.80
C LEU A 83 4.25 8.07 13.06
N TYR A 84 4.59 8.45 11.83
CA TYR A 84 5.69 7.89 11.06
C TYR A 84 7.02 8.05 11.79
N THR A 85 7.33 9.28 12.21
CA THR A 85 8.57 9.60 12.94
C THR A 85 8.65 8.86 14.27
N LEU A 86 7.54 8.86 15.03
CA LEU A 86 7.41 8.12 16.28
C LEU A 86 7.63 6.62 16.06
N ASN A 87 6.98 6.03 15.07
CA ASN A 87 7.12 4.60 14.77
C ASN A 87 8.53 4.23 14.36
N LYS A 88 9.23 5.08 13.59
CA LYS A 88 10.64 4.84 13.26
C LYS A 88 11.52 4.86 14.49
N LEU A 89 11.29 5.77 15.43
CA LEU A 89 12.00 5.75 16.71
C LEU A 89 11.67 4.50 17.54
N ARG A 90 10.39 4.14 17.64
CA ARG A 90 9.94 2.95 18.38
C ARG A 90 10.50 1.67 17.80
N GLU A 91 10.50 1.54 16.48
CA GLU A 91 11.09 0.42 15.73
C GLU A 91 12.60 0.29 16.03
N LEU A 92 13.35 1.40 15.98
CA LEU A 92 14.78 1.42 16.31
C LEU A 92 15.08 0.98 17.74
N LYS A 93 14.14 1.19 18.67
CA LYS A 93 14.26 0.74 20.07
C LYS A 93 13.62 -0.63 20.33
N GLY A 94 13.18 -1.34 19.29
CA GLY A 94 12.53 -2.65 19.42
C GLY A 94 11.17 -2.61 20.14
N MET A 95 10.49 -1.46 20.11
CA MET A 95 9.18 -1.26 20.74
C MET A 95 8.03 -1.50 19.74
N THR A 96 6.82 -1.71 20.24
CA THR A 96 5.59 -1.83 19.43
C THR A 96 5.31 -0.56 18.65
N THR A 97 4.82 -0.66 17.42
CA THR A 97 4.41 0.47 16.57
C THR A 97 2.91 0.61 16.49
N ILE A 98 2.42 1.79 16.13
CA ILE A 98 1.00 2.14 16.06
C ILE A 98 0.63 2.44 14.60
N LYS A 99 -0.35 1.74 14.03
CA LYS A 99 -0.77 1.96 12.63
C LYS A 99 -1.73 3.13 12.53
N PHE A 100 -1.70 3.87 11.42
CA PHE A 100 -2.74 4.85 11.12
C PHE A 100 -3.94 4.15 10.48
N ARG A 101 -5.11 4.23 11.12
CA ARG A 101 -6.32 3.44 10.81
C ARG A 101 -7.59 4.29 10.87
N SER A 102 -7.56 5.46 10.22
CA SER A 102 -8.60 6.49 10.34
C SER A 102 -9.97 6.05 9.80
N HIS A 103 -11.05 6.58 10.38
CA HIS A 103 -12.33 6.70 9.69
C HIS A 103 -12.17 7.60 8.48
N SER A 104 -12.73 7.16 7.35
CA SER A 104 -12.64 7.91 6.11
C SER A 104 -13.68 7.48 5.09
N GLY A 105 -14.39 8.45 4.53
CA GLY A 105 -15.27 8.25 3.39
C GLY A 105 -16.53 7.47 3.73
N GLU A 106 -17.00 7.55 4.97
CA GLU A 106 -18.40 7.24 5.30
C GLU A 106 -19.32 8.26 4.63
N ALA A 107 -18.93 9.53 4.73
CA ALA A 107 -19.57 10.66 4.12
C ALA A 107 -18.51 11.68 3.66
N GLY A 108 -18.85 12.96 3.58
CA GLY A 108 -17.88 14.02 3.26
C GLY A 108 -17.35 14.02 1.82
N ASP A 109 -16.20 14.67 1.65
CA ASP A 109 -15.56 14.93 0.35
C ASP A 109 -14.59 13.80 -0.05
N ILE A 110 -14.35 13.65 -1.35
CA ILE A 110 -13.41 12.67 -1.94
C ILE A 110 -12.00 12.79 -1.38
N ASP A 111 -11.59 14.00 -1.00
CA ASP A 111 -10.24 14.29 -0.52
C ASP A 111 -9.92 13.54 0.77
N HIS A 112 -10.93 13.08 1.53
CA HIS A 112 -10.74 12.20 2.69
C HIS A 112 -10.11 10.88 2.27
N LEU A 113 -10.73 10.22 1.28
CA LEU A 113 -10.28 8.92 0.75
C LEU A 113 -8.95 9.03 0.01
N ALA A 114 -8.69 10.15 -0.67
CA ALA A 114 -7.40 10.41 -1.31
C ALA A 114 -6.28 10.61 -0.28
N ALA A 115 -6.54 11.38 0.77
CA ALA A 115 -5.56 11.59 1.84
C ALA A 115 -5.25 10.30 2.60
N THR A 116 -6.27 9.50 2.93
CA THR A 116 -6.07 8.21 3.62
C THR A 116 -5.48 7.14 2.72
N PHE A 117 -5.72 7.16 1.41
CA PHE A 117 -5.00 6.29 0.46
C PHE A 117 -3.48 6.47 0.57
N LEU A 118 -3.03 7.73 0.69
CA LEU A 118 -1.61 8.06 0.74
C LEU A 118 -0.96 7.83 2.12
N THR A 119 -1.75 7.81 3.19
CA THR A 119 -1.22 7.91 4.57
C THR A 119 -1.63 6.77 5.50
N ALA A 120 -2.80 6.17 5.30
CA ALA A 120 -3.37 5.17 6.21
C ALA A 120 -2.97 3.74 5.81
N HIS A 121 -2.91 2.85 6.80
CA HIS A 121 -2.65 1.43 6.57
C HIS A 121 -3.93 0.66 6.22
N ASN A 122 -5.06 1.11 6.76
CA ASN A 122 -6.42 0.70 6.44
C ASN A 122 -7.36 1.82 6.91
N ILE A 123 -8.62 1.75 6.51
CA ILE A 123 -9.63 2.73 6.89
C ILE A 123 -10.87 2.04 7.46
N ALA A 124 -11.58 2.75 8.31
CA ALA A 124 -12.97 2.40 8.63
C ALA A 124 -13.89 3.02 7.56
N GLN A 125 -14.99 2.33 7.26
CA GLN A 125 -16.06 2.74 6.34
C GLN A 125 -15.68 2.65 4.84
N GLY A 126 -15.22 3.73 4.20
CA GLY A 126 -14.91 3.72 2.76
C GLY A 126 -16.11 3.68 1.81
N ILE A 127 -17.32 3.97 2.29
CA ILE A 127 -18.59 3.94 1.55
C ILE A 127 -18.53 4.77 0.26
N ASN A 128 -17.94 5.97 0.33
CA ASN A 128 -17.86 6.92 -0.78
C ASN A 128 -16.98 6.43 -1.94
N LEU A 129 -16.16 5.38 -1.77
CA LEU A 129 -15.45 4.75 -2.90
C LEU A 129 -16.40 4.29 -4.01
N ARG A 130 -17.69 4.04 -3.69
CA ARG A 130 -18.73 3.71 -4.68
C ARG A 130 -18.94 4.79 -5.74
N LYS A 131 -18.61 6.05 -5.43
CA LYS A 131 -18.79 7.22 -6.30
C LYS A 131 -17.55 7.52 -7.15
N TYR A 132 -16.40 6.92 -6.82
CA TYR A 132 -15.10 7.29 -7.37
C TYR A 132 -14.36 6.05 -7.88
N PRO A 133 -14.61 5.63 -9.13
CA PRO A 133 -14.04 4.40 -9.70
C PRO A 133 -12.51 4.36 -9.65
N VAL A 134 -11.84 5.49 -9.87
CA VAL A 134 -10.36 5.56 -9.85
C VAL A 134 -9.82 5.25 -8.46
N LEU A 135 -10.29 5.94 -7.41
CA LEU A 135 -9.86 5.67 -6.05
C LEU A 135 -10.23 4.24 -5.63
N GLN A 136 -11.42 3.77 -5.97
CA GLN A 136 -11.80 2.38 -5.67
C GLN A 136 -10.84 1.36 -6.28
N TYR A 137 -10.41 1.59 -7.51
CA TYR A 137 -9.43 0.74 -8.19
C TYR A 137 -8.06 0.80 -7.52
N LEU A 138 -7.59 1.99 -7.13
CA LEU A 138 -6.34 2.15 -6.37
C LEU A 138 -6.38 1.42 -5.02
N TYR A 139 -7.49 1.50 -4.28
CA TYR A 139 -7.67 0.75 -3.03
C TYR A 139 -7.65 -0.77 -3.26
N TYR A 140 -8.19 -1.24 -4.38
CA TYR A 140 -8.10 -2.64 -4.80
C TYR A 140 -6.65 -3.04 -5.12
N LEU A 141 -5.93 -2.27 -5.93
CA LEU A 141 -4.56 -2.61 -6.33
C LEU A 141 -3.61 -2.58 -5.13
N ALA A 142 -3.71 -1.54 -4.30
CA ALA A 142 -2.93 -1.41 -3.07
C ALA A 142 -3.38 -2.37 -1.95
N GLN A 143 -4.53 -3.04 -2.11
CA GLN A 143 -5.14 -3.93 -1.11
C GLN A 143 -5.29 -3.28 0.28
N ILE A 144 -5.62 -1.99 0.31
CA ILE A 144 -5.88 -1.24 1.54
C ILE A 144 -7.17 -1.76 2.17
N GLY A 145 -7.10 -2.15 3.45
CA GLY A 145 -8.21 -2.74 4.18
C GLY A 145 -9.35 -1.75 4.44
N LEU A 146 -10.59 -2.19 4.22
CA LEU A 146 -11.82 -1.47 4.55
C LEU A 146 -12.58 -2.23 5.66
N ALA A 147 -12.64 -1.66 6.86
CA ALA A 147 -13.47 -2.18 7.95
C ALA A 147 -14.84 -1.48 7.89
N MET A 148 -15.85 -2.16 7.35
CA MET A 148 -17.14 -1.57 7.03
C MET A 148 -18.21 -2.00 8.04
N SER A 149 -19.10 -1.08 8.41
CA SER A 149 -20.19 -1.34 9.36
C SER A 149 -21.58 -1.14 8.73
N PRO A 150 -22.04 -2.07 7.86
CA PRO A 150 -23.29 -1.90 7.11
C PRO A 150 -24.54 -1.64 7.95
N LEU A 151 -24.70 -2.27 9.11
CA LEU A 151 -25.86 -2.01 9.99
C LEU A 151 -25.80 -0.61 10.60
N SER A 152 -24.60 -0.11 10.95
CA SER A 152 -24.41 1.28 11.36
C SER A 152 -24.82 2.24 10.25
N ASN A 153 -24.29 2.04 9.03
CA ASN A 153 -24.63 2.92 7.91
C ASN A 153 -26.15 2.88 7.61
N ASN A 154 -26.79 1.71 7.72
CA ASN A 154 -28.24 1.56 7.55
C ASN A 154 -29.04 2.29 8.62
N PHE A 155 -28.58 2.25 9.88
CA PHE A 155 -29.20 3.00 10.96
C PHE A 155 -29.12 4.52 10.75
N LEU A 156 -27.99 5.00 10.22
CA LEU A 156 -27.72 6.43 10.07
C LEU A 156 -28.31 7.05 8.79
N PHE A 157 -27.97 6.52 7.61
CA PHE A 157 -28.27 7.22 6.34
C PHE A 157 -28.33 6.37 5.05
N LEU A 158 -27.91 5.10 5.06
CA LEU A 158 -27.74 4.29 3.85
C LEU A 158 -28.36 2.90 3.96
N ASP A 159 -29.53 2.72 3.34
CA ASP A 159 -30.24 1.44 3.27
C ASP A 159 -29.29 0.25 2.99
N LEU A 160 -29.43 -0.83 3.75
CA LEU A 160 -28.53 -1.99 3.70
C LEU A 160 -28.43 -2.60 2.30
N ASN A 161 -29.54 -2.64 1.54
CA ASN A 161 -29.58 -3.12 0.16
C ASN A 161 -28.80 -2.24 -0.83
N ARG A 162 -28.54 -0.99 -0.46
CA ARG A 162 -27.79 -0.02 -1.27
C ARG A 162 -26.35 0.14 -0.78
N ASN A 163 -25.95 -0.53 0.30
CA ASN A 163 -24.59 -0.50 0.82
C ASN A 163 -23.62 -1.10 -0.23
N PRO A 164 -22.44 -0.50 -0.47
CA PRO A 164 -21.51 -0.97 -1.49
C PRO A 164 -20.68 -2.20 -1.09
N PHE A 165 -20.73 -2.64 0.17
CA PHE A 165 -19.99 -3.80 0.67
C PHE A 165 -20.02 -5.02 -0.27
N PRO A 166 -21.19 -5.57 -0.70
CA PRO A 166 -21.21 -6.76 -1.54
C PRO A 166 -20.51 -6.51 -2.89
N MET A 167 -20.60 -5.31 -3.45
CA MET A 167 -19.90 -4.97 -4.69
C MET A 167 -18.39 -4.85 -4.50
N PHE A 168 -17.93 -4.30 -3.36
CA PHE A 168 -16.51 -4.24 -3.05
C PHE A 168 -15.92 -5.63 -2.83
N PHE A 169 -16.64 -6.49 -2.09
CA PHE A 169 -16.27 -7.89 -1.89
C PHE A 169 -16.15 -8.65 -3.22
N LEU A 170 -17.16 -8.55 -4.09
CA LEU A 170 -17.15 -9.20 -5.41
C LEU A 170 -16.01 -8.71 -6.32
N ARG A 171 -15.57 -7.46 -6.15
CA ARG A 171 -14.44 -6.87 -6.89
C ARG A 171 -13.07 -7.23 -6.29
N GLY A 172 -13.03 -7.97 -5.19
CA GLY A 172 -11.78 -8.37 -4.53
C GLY A 172 -11.12 -7.24 -3.74
N LEU A 173 -11.84 -6.19 -3.37
CA LEU A 173 -11.33 -5.22 -2.39
C LEU A 173 -11.15 -5.93 -1.04
N ASN A 174 -10.13 -5.51 -0.29
CA ASN A 174 -9.81 -6.05 1.03
C ASN A 174 -10.84 -5.55 2.07
N VAL A 175 -12.03 -6.13 2.07
CA VAL A 175 -13.13 -5.74 2.97
C VAL A 175 -13.25 -6.66 4.19
N SER A 176 -13.66 -6.09 5.32
CA SER A 176 -14.08 -6.81 6.52
C SER A 176 -15.36 -6.17 7.09
N LEU A 177 -16.14 -6.95 7.85
CA LEU A 177 -17.32 -6.45 8.57
C LEU A 177 -16.96 -6.07 10.01
N SER A 178 -17.50 -4.93 10.46
CA SER A 178 -17.37 -4.37 11.81
C SER A 178 -18.73 -3.91 12.33
N THR A 179 -18.81 -3.60 13.64
CA THR A 179 -20.07 -3.27 14.32
C THR A 179 -20.31 -1.78 14.51
N ASP A 180 -19.25 -0.96 14.54
CA ASP A 180 -19.31 0.46 14.93
C ASP A 180 -19.78 0.65 16.38
N ASP A 181 -21.07 0.94 16.60
CA ASP A 181 -21.71 1.19 17.89
C ASP A 181 -22.67 0.05 18.30
N PRO A 182 -22.17 -1.12 18.74
CA PRO A 182 -23.01 -2.28 19.02
C PRO A 182 -24.04 -2.06 20.12
N LEU A 183 -23.80 -1.10 21.02
CA LEU A 183 -24.76 -0.73 22.06
C LEU A 183 -26.01 -0.04 21.49
N GLN A 184 -25.87 0.68 20.37
CA GLN A 184 -26.95 1.44 19.76
C GLN A 184 -27.68 0.65 18.67
N ILE A 185 -26.95 -0.20 17.94
CA ILE A 185 -27.40 -0.78 16.67
C ILE A 185 -27.90 -2.22 16.82
N HIS A 186 -27.16 -3.05 17.56
CA HIS A 186 -27.36 -4.51 17.56
C HIS A 186 -28.34 -4.96 18.65
N LEU A 187 -29.08 -6.03 18.35
CA LEU A 187 -30.14 -6.54 19.22
C LEU A 187 -29.75 -7.84 19.94
N THR A 188 -28.72 -8.52 19.44
CA THR A 188 -28.28 -9.81 19.97
C THR A 188 -27.14 -9.66 20.97
N LYS A 189 -26.84 -10.75 21.71
CA LYS A 189 -25.69 -10.81 22.62
C LYS A 189 -24.34 -10.87 21.88
N GLU A 190 -24.35 -11.21 20.59
CA GLU A 190 -23.17 -11.40 19.76
C GLU A 190 -23.23 -10.44 18.56
N PRO A 191 -22.98 -9.13 18.77
CA PRO A 191 -23.28 -8.10 17.78
C PRO A 191 -22.54 -8.30 16.45
N LEU A 192 -21.27 -8.70 16.48
CA LEU A 192 -20.52 -8.99 15.27
C LEU A 192 -21.08 -10.21 14.53
N VAL A 193 -21.54 -11.23 15.25
CA VAL A 193 -22.17 -12.41 14.61
C VAL A 193 -23.50 -12.02 13.95
N GLU A 194 -24.28 -11.13 14.57
CA GLU A 194 -25.47 -10.54 13.97
C GLU A 194 -25.16 -9.76 12.68
N GLU A 195 -24.10 -8.95 12.66
CA GLU A 195 -23.61 -8.25 11.45
C GLU A 195 -23.39 -9.24 10.30
N TYR A 196 -22.61 -10.30 10.55
CA TYR A 196 -22.33 -11.35 9.55
C TYR A 196 -23.60 -12.12 9.15
N SER A 197 -24.49 -12.42 10.09
CA SER A 197 -25.71 -13.21 9.83
C SER A 197 -26.71 -12.45 8.96
N ILE A 198 -26.89 -11.15 9.22
CA ILE A 198 -27.76 -10.29 8.43
C ILE A 198 -27.15 -10.06 7.05
N ALA A 199 -25.86 -9.73 6.97
CA ALA A 199 -25.14 -9.58 5.70
C ALA A 199 -25.26 -10.85 4.83
N ALA A 200 -25.05 -12.03 5.42
CA ALA A 200 -25.20 -13.31 4.72
C ALA A 200 -26.61 -13.52 4.16
N SER A 201 -27.63 -13.21 4.97
CA SER A 201 -29.03 -13.42 4.60
C SER A 201 -29.49 -12.45 3.49
N VAL A 202 -29.08 -11.19 3.59
CA VAL A 202 -29.48 -10.12 2.67
C VAL A 202 -28.70 -10.21 1.35
N TRP A 203 -27.38 -10.39 1.39
CA TRP A 203 -26.53 -10.42 0.20
C TRP A 203 -26.21 -11.83 -0.33
N LYS A 204 -26.82 -12.86 0.26
CA LYS A 204 -26.69 -14.27 -0.15
C LYS A 204 -25.25 -14.77 -0.12
N LEU A 205 -24.50 -14.39 0.91
CA LEU A 205 -23.13 -14.84 1.11
C LEU A 205 -23.12 -16.31 1.55
N SER A 206 -22.25 -17.09 0.94
CA SER A 206 -21.98 -18.47 1.30
C SER A 206 -21.09 -18.56 2.56
N CYS A 207 -20.95 -19.75 3.14
CA CYS A 207 -19.99 -19.97 4.23
C CYS A 207 -18.55 -19.64 3.80
N GLY A 208 -18.18 -19.93 2.55
CA GLY A 208 -16.85 -19.61 2.03
C GLY A 208 -16.60 -18.09 2.00
N ASP A 209 -17.61 -17.31 1.60
CA ASP A 209 -17.54 -15.86 1.58
C ASP A 209 -17.38 -15.28 3.00
N LEU A 210 -18.16 -15.78 3.96
CA LEU A 210 -18.05 -15.35 5.36
C LEU A 210 -16.69 -15.70 5.97
N CYS A 211 -16.16 -16.89 5.67
CA CYS A 211 -14.82 -17.30 6.09
C CYS A 211 -13.74 -16.40 5.48
N GLU A 212 -13.87 -16.01 4.22
CA GLU A 212 -12.95 -15.07 3.56
C GLU A 212 -12.99 -13.68 4.20
N ILE A 213 -14.18 -13.11 4.41
CA ILE A 213 -14.35 -11.82 5.08
C ILE A 213 -13.74 -11.87 6.49
N THR A 214 -14.00 -12.95 7.23
CA THR A 214 -13.43 -13.16 8.57
C THR A 214 -11.91 -13.26 8.52
N ARG A 215 -11.36 -14.02 7.58
CA ARG A 215 -9.91 -14.14 7.36
C ARG A 215 -9.29 -12.77 7.07
N ASN A 216 -9.87 -11.97 6.19
CA ASN A 216 -9.40 -10.63 5.86
C ASN A 216 -9.39 -9.71 7.09
N SER A 217 -10.39 -9.81 7.97
CA SER A 217 -10.40 -9.07 9.24
C SER A 217 -9.18 -9.36 10.12
N VAL A 218 -8.69 -10.62 10.14
CA VAL A 218 -7.47 -10.99 10.88
C VAL A 218 -6.23 -10.39 10.22
N TYR A 219 -6.16 -10.36 8.89
CA TYR A 219 -5.09 -9.65 8.17
C TYR A 219 -5.05 -8.16 8.52
N GLN A 220 -6.21 -7.51 8.50
CA GLN A 220 -6.37 -6.09 8.80
C GLN A 220 -6.12 -5.75 10.28
N SER A 221 -6.26 -6.73 11.18
CA SER A 221 -6.10 -6.52 12.62
C SER A 221 -4.69 -6.10 13.06
N GLY A 222 -4.61 -5.55 14.27
CA GLY A 222 -3.35 -5.14 14.90
C GLY A 222 -2.65 -6.22 15.72
N PHE A 223 -3.18 -7.46 15.75
CA PHE A 223 -2.63 -8.52 16.60
C PHE A 223 -1.22 -8.97 16.18
N SER A 224 -0.50 -9.54 17.14
CA SER A 224 0.87 -10.02 16.94
C SER A 224 0.96 -11.13 15.89
N HIS A 225 2.14 -11.26 15.28
CA HIS A 225 2.45 -12.36 14.37
C HIS A 225 2.13 -13.73 14.98
N ALA A 226 2.42 -13.93 16.26
CA ALA A 226 2.15 -15.19 16.95
C ALA A 226 0.66 -15.55 16.94
N LEU A 227 -0.23 -14.58 17.22
CA LEU A 227 -1.67 -14.79 17.19
C LEU A 227 -2.19 -14.98 15.77
N LYS A 228 -1.74 -14.18 14.81
CA LYS A 228 -2.14 -14.37 13.40
C LYS A 228 -1.71 -15.73 12.87
N SER A 229 -0.47 -16.15 13.12
CA SER A 229 0.03 -17.49 12.78
C SER A 229 -0.78 -18.61 13.44
N HIS A 230 -1.22 -18.39 14.67
CA HIS A 230 -2.09 -19.31 15.38
C HIS A 230 -3.50 -19.38 14.77
N TRP A 231 -4.11 -18.25 14.42
CA TRP A 231 -5.49 -18.20 13.94
C TRP A 231 -5.65 -18.56 12.46
N ILE A 232 -4.75 -18.12 11.58
CA ILE A 232 -4.95 -18.24 10.12
C ILE A 232 -3.84 -19.01 9.39
N GLY A 233 -2.77 -19.41 10.09
CA GLY A 233 -1.73 -20.30 9.55
C GLY A 233 -0.33 -19.71 9.62
N LYS A 234 0.69 -20.57 9.76
CA LYS A 234 2.09 -20.15 9.93
C LYS A 234 2.65 -19.40 8.72
N SER A 235 2.09 -19.63 7.54
CA SER A 235 2.55 -19.03 6.28
C SER A 235 1.74 -17.79 5.87
N TYR A 236 0.89 -17.25 6.76
CA TYR A 236 -0.02 -16.14 6.40
C TYR A 236 0.69 -14.89 5.85
N TYR A 237 1.97 -14.68 6.17
CA TYR A 237 2.75 -13.54 5.69
C TYR A 237 3.25 -13.70 4.25
N LYS A 238 3.14 -14.92 3.67
CA LYS A 238 3.39 -15.14 2.26
C LYS A 238 2.23 -14.56 1.46
N ARG A 239 2.44 -14.36 0.16
CA ARG A 239 1.40 -13.92 -0.76
C ARG A 239 0.95 -15.08 -1.62
N GLY A 240 -0.35 -15.18 -1.87
CA GLY A 240 -0.95 -16.11 -2.83
C GLY A 240 -1.43 -17.40 -2.18
N PRO A 241 -1.64 -18.48 -2.93
CA PRO A 241 -2.26 -19.71 -2.42
C PRO A 241 -1.55 -20.33 -1.20
N ASP A 242 -0.22 -20.24 -1.18
CA ASP A 242 0.66 -20.75 -0.12
C ASP A 242 0.47 -20.05 1.24
N GLU A 243 -0.20 -18.91 1.25
CA GLU A 243 -0.47 -18.13 2.45
C GLU A 243 -1.64 -18.72 3.26
N ASN A 244 -2.51 -19.51 2.63
CA ASN A 244 -3.75 -19.98 3.20
C ASN A 244 -3.60 -21.38 3.81
N ASP A 245 -3.93 -21.53 5.08
CA ASP A 245 -4.11 -22.83 5.73
C ASP A 245 -5.62 -23.11 5.86
N ILE A 246 -6.18 -23.89 4.93
CA ILE A 246 -7.63 -24.17 4.89
C ILE A 246 -8.15 -24.81 6.19
N HIS A 247 -7.33 -25.56 6.92
CA HIS A 247 -7.73 -26.17 8.18
C HIS A 247 -7.95 -25.15 9.30
N LYS A 248 -7.47 -23.92 9.11
CA LYS A 248 -7.65 -22.80 10.05
C LYS A 248 -8.58 -21.73 9.53
N THR A 249 -8.49 -21.41 8.24
CA THR A 249 -9.28 -20.32 7.64
C THR A 249 -10.62 -20.80 7.13
N ASN A 250 -10.76 -22.09 6.81
CA ASN A 250 -11.90 -22.68 6.11
C ASN A 250 -12.22 -22.00 4.75
N VAL A 251 -11.26 -21.27 4.18
CA VAL A 251 -11.38 -20.67 2.84
C VAL A 251 -10.80 -21.63 1.82
N PRO A 252 -11.55 -22.04 0.78
CA PRO A 252 -11.03 -22.91 -0.27
C PRO A 252 -9.77 -22.34 -0.93
N HIS A 253 -8.73 -23.17 -1.13
CA HIS A 253 -7.49 -22.72 -1.79
C HIS A 253 -7.73 -22.12 -3.17
N ILE A 254 -8.65 -22.71 -3.96
CA ILE A 254 -9.03 -22.19 -5.28
C ILE A 254 -9.61 -20.77 -5.23
N ARG A 255 -10.26 -20.38 -4.12
CA ARG A 255 -10.80 -19.02 -3.94
C ARG A 255 -9.66 -18.02 -3.78
N VAL A 256 -8.66 -18.36 -2.96
CA VAL A 256 -7.47 -17.52 -2.73
C VAL A 256 -6.62 -17.45 -3.99
N GLU A 257 -6.44 -18.57 -4.69
CA GLU A 257 -5.73 -18.62 -5.97
C GLU A 257 -6.39 -17.76 -7.03
N PHE A 258 -7.72 -17.86 -7.20
CA PHE A 258 -8.46 -17.00 -8.13
C PHE A 258 -8.23 -15.51 -7.82
N LEU A 259 -8.30 -15.11 -6.55
CA LEU A 259 -8.08 -13.72 -6.13
C LEU A 259 -6.65 -13.23 -6.37
N ASP A 260 -5.64 -14.04 -6.05
CA ASP A 260 -4.24 -13.65 -6.28
C ASP A 260 -3.95 -13.57 -7.79
N THR A 261 -4.48 -14.50 -8.60
CA THR A 261 -4.32 -14.49 -10.05
C THR A 261 -4.96 -13.26 -10.68
N ILE A 262 -6.23 -12.97 -10.39
CA ILE A 262 -6.91 -11.80 -10.98
C ILE A 262 -6.24 -10.49 -10.55
N TRP A 263 -5.81 -10.38 -9.29
CA TRP A 263 -5.08 -9.20 -8.83
C TRP A 263 -3.74 -9.05 -9.54
N ARG A 264 -3.01 -10.14 -9.77
CA ARG A 264 -1.73 -10.10 -10.52
C ARG A 264 -1.95 -9.68 -11.96
N GLU A 265 -3.01 -10.17 -12.60
CA GLU A 265 -3.38 -9.77 -13.96
C GLU A 265 -3.70 -8.27 -14.03
N GLU A 266 -4.46 -7.74 -13.07
CA GLU A 266 -4.77 -6.31 -13.01
C GLU A 266 -3.53 -5.44 -12.78
N MET A 267 -2.62 -5.85 -11.88
CA MET A 267 -1.34 -5.17 -11.67
C MET A 267 -0.44 -5.19 -12.91
N GLN A 268 -0.47 -6.28 -13.68
CA GLN A 268 0.24 -6.35 -14.96
C GLN A 268 -0.35 -5.40 -16.00
N GLN A 269 -1.68 -5.28 -16.08
CA GLN A 269 -2.35 -4.38 -17.02
C GLN A 269 -1.94 -2.91 -16.82
N VAL A 270 -1.71 -2.48 -15.57
CA VAL A 270 -1.20 -1.12 -15.27
C VAL A 270 0.15 -0.89 -15.94
N VAL A 271 1.11 -1.81 -15.74
CA VAL A 271 2.44 -1.72 -16.36
C VAL A 271 2.35 -1.78 -17.88
N ASP A 272 1.55 -2.71 -18.42
CA ASP A 272 1.38 -2.88 -19.86
C ASP A 272 0.90 -1.59 -20.52
N LYS A 273 -0.03 -0.85 -19.90
CA LYS A 273 -0.51 0.44 -20.40
C LYS A 273 0.63 1.46 -20.54
N HIS A 274 1.49 1.60 -19.54
CA HIS A 274 2.62 2.53 -19.62
C HIS A 274 3.63 2.09 -20.68
N LEU A 275 3.93 0.78 -20.76
CA LEU A 275 4.81 0.24 -21.79
C LEU A 275 4.25 0.40 -23.21
N GLU A 276 2.94 0.30 -23.41
CA GLU A 276 2.31 0.54 -24.71
C GLU A 276 2.42 2.00 -25.16
N LEU A 277 2.36 2.95 -24.22
CA LEU A 277 2.60 4.36 -24.52
C LEU A 277 4.06 4.59 -24.90
N LEU A 278 4.99 4.06 -24.10
CA LEU A 278 6.43 4.14 -24.38
C LEU A 278 6.82 3.45 -25.69
N ALA A 279 6.21 2.31 -26.00
CA ALA A 279 6.47 1.58 -27.25
C ALA A 279 6.09 2.39 -28.50
N LYS A 280 5.13 3.31 -28.40
CA LYS A 280 4.76 4.23 -29.49
C LYS A 280 5.75 5.40 -29.62
N GLN A 281 6.40 5.78 -28.54
CA GLN A 281 7.35 6.90 -28.48
C GLN A 281 8.78 6.45 -28.80
N HIS A 282 9.20 5.27 -28.36
CA HIS A 282 10.56 4.75 -28.49
C HIS A 282 10.65 3.59 -29.48
N ILE A 283 10.71 3.91 -30.76
CA ILE A 283 10.82 2.92 -31.84
C ILE A 283 12.18 2.20 -31.87
N GLU A 284 13.20 2.79 -31.23
CA GLU A 284 14.54 2.22 -31.09
C GLU A 284 14.57 0.99 -30.18
N THR A 285 13.58 0.84 -29.32
CA THR A 285 13.51 -0.21 -28.31
C THR A 285 12.35 -1.16 -28.57
N ARG A 286 12.64 -2.46 -28.53
CA ARG A 286 11.62 -3.49 -28.70
C ARG A 286 10.99 -3.83 -27.37
N PHE A 287 9.70 -3.56 -27.25
CA PHE A 287 8.88 -4.00 -26.13
C PHE A 287 8.28 -5.37 -26.46
N MET A 288 8.52 -6.36 -25.60
CA MET A 288 7.99 -7.72 -25.76
C MET A 288 7.29 -8.15 -24.49
N LYS A 289 6.05 -8.62 -24.64
CA LYS A 289 5.26 -9.20 -23.54
C LYS A 289 5.36 -10.71 -23.57
N ILE A 290 5.64 -11.32 -22.42
CA ILE A 290 5.67 -12.76 -22.23
C ILE A 290 4.83 -13.10 -21.00
N ASN A 291 3.90 -14.03 -21.14
CA ASN A 291 3.20 -14.59 -19.99
C ASN A 291 4.16 -15.56 -19.26
N ALA A 292 4.64 -15.14 -18.10
CA ALA A 292 5.64 -15.88 -17.32
C ALA A 292 5.13 -17.25 -16.86
N GLU A 293 3.86 -17.36 -16.49
CA GLU A 293 3.23 -18.60 -16.02
C GLU A 293 3.09 -19.64 -17.14
N LYS A 294 2.79 -19.17 -18.37
CA LYS A 294 2.74 -20.02 -19.57
C LYS A 294 4.12 -20.34 -20.14
N SER A 295 5.19 -19.72 -19.63
CA SER A 295 6.55 -19.83 -20.14
C SER A 295 7.58 -20.13 -19.04
N PRO A 296 7.40 -21.22 -18.26
CA PRO A 296 8.20 -21.50 -17.07
C PRO A 296 9.70 -21.57 -17.36
N PHE A 297 10.10 -22.12 -18.50
CA PHE A 297 11.50 -22.16 -18.95
C PHE A 297 12.13 -20.75 -19.06
N LEU A 298 11.39 -19.78 -19.61
CA LEU A 298 11.85 -18.40 -19.73
C LEU A 298 11.85 -17.69 -18.37
N ALA A 299 10.83 -17.93 -17.55
CA ALA A 299 10.74 -17.37 -16.20
C ALA A 299 11.92 -17.82 -15.33
N GLU A 300 12.27 -19.11 -15.37
CA GLU A 300 13.43 -19.66 -14.64
C GLU A 300 14.75 -19.11 -15.19
N LYS A 301 14.94 -19.12 -16.51
CA LYS A 301 16.18 -18.65 -17.15
C LYS A 301 16.42 -17.14 -16.92
N LEU A 302 15.35 -16.36 -16.90
CA LEU A 302 15.37 -14.92 -16.59
C LEU A 302 15.24 -14.64 -15.09
N LYS A 303 15.19 -15.67 -14.23
CA LYS A 303 15.11 -15.54 -12.76
C LYS A 303 13.94 -14.67 -12.28
N ILE A 304 12.78 -14.78 -12.93
CA ILE A 304 11.57 -14.05 -12.56
C ILE A 304 10.93 -14.72 -11.36
N VAL A 305 10.91 -14.03 -10.21
CA VAL A 305 10.32 -14.53 -8.95
C VAL A 305 9.07 -13.73 -8.54
N VAL A 306 8.95 -12.49 -9.03
CA VAL A 306 7.88 -11.55 -8.68
C VAL A 306 7.26 -11.00 -9.96
N LEU A 307 5.96 -10.75 -9.96
CA LEU A 307 5.23 -10.15 -11.09
C LEU A 307 4.56 -8.83 -10.64
N PRO A 308 4.47 -7.82 -11.51
CA PRO A 308 5.14 -7.72 -12.82
C PRO A 308 6.66 -7.57 -12.69
N THR A 309 7.44 -8.04 -13.68
CA THR A 309 8.89 -7.80 -13.77
C THR A 309 9.24 -7.38 -15.18
N LEU A 310 9.98 -6.28 -15.32
CA LEU A 310 10.57 -5.83 -16.58
C LEU A 310 12.03 -6.25 -16.62
N ALA A 311 12.37 -7.13 -17.57
CA ALA A 311 13.77 -7.47 -17.83
C ALA A 311 14.32 -6.51 -18.90
N LEU A 312 15.38 -5.78 -18.55
CA LEU A 312 16.00 -4.78 -19.43
C LEU A 312 17.16 -5.45 -20.18
N ILE A 313 17.01 -5.62 -21.49
CA ILE A 313 17.94 -6.41 -22.32
C ILE A 313 18.68 -5.49 -23.29
N LYS A 314 20.02 -5.55 -23.25
CA LYS A 314 20.92 -4.79 -24.11
C LYS A 314 21.97 -5.74 -24.69
N ASN A 315 22.23 -5.65 -25.99
CA ASN A 315 23.20 -6.51 -26.67
C ASN A 315 23.01 -8.02 -26.37
N ALA A 316 21.75 -8.48 -26.37
CA ALA A 316 21.33 -9.85 -26.06
C ALA A 316 21.67 -10.37 -24.64
N LYS A 317 21.99 -9.47 -23.71
CA LYS A 317 22.22 -9.78 -22.29
C LYS A 317 21.20 -9.02 -21.43
N VAL A 318 20.71 -9.67 -20.38
CA VAL A 318 19.92 -8.97 -19.35
C VAL A 318 20.88 -8.10 -18.54
N ASP A 319 20.66 -6.79 -18.60
CA ASP A 319 21.51 -5.79 -17.96
C ASP A 319 20.94 -5.38 -16.60
N ASP A 320 19.61 -5.34 -16.47
CA ASP A 320 18.90 -4.87 -15.28
C ASP A 320 17.45 -5.42 -15.22
N TYR A 321 16.80 -5.28 -14.07
CA TYR A 321 15.38 -5.61 -13.86
C TYR A 321 14.65 -4.48 -13.14
N VAL A 322 13.38 -4.27 -13.49
CA VAL A 322 12.43 -3.51 -12.67
C VAL A 322 11.42 -4.50 -12.10
N VAL A 323 11.45 -4.70 -10.78
CA VAL A 323 10.64 -5.73 -10.11
C VAL A 323 9.49 -5.09 -9.32
N GLY A 324 8.25 -5.39 -9.72
CA GLY A 324 7.05 -4.77 -9.17
C GLY A 324 7.04 -3.25 -9.38
N PHE A 325 6.62 -2.52 -8.35
CA PHE A 325 6.57 -1.05 -8.36
C PHE A 325 7.58 -0.39 -7.41
N ASN A 326 8.39 -1.15 -6.68
CA ASN A 326 9.24 -0.61 -5.61
C ASN A 326 10.21 0.47 -6.11
N GLU A 327 10.70 0.32 -7.33
CA GLU A 327 11.62 1.27 -7.97
C GLU A 327 10.90 2.40 -8.72
N LEU A 328 9.57 2.35 -8.79
CA LEU A 328 8.66 3.34 -9.38
C LEU A 328 7.83 4.02 -8.28
N GLY A 329 8.41 4.19 -7.08
CA GLY A 329 7.73 4.84 -5.94
C GLY A 329 6.87 3.91 -5.07
N GLY A 330 6.84 2.61 -5.38
CA GLY A 330 6.09 1.60 -4.61
C GLY A 330 4.58 1.64 -4.83
N THR A 331 4.11 2.45 -5.79
CA THR A 331 2.70 2.64 -6.10
C THR A 331 2.44 2.34 -7.57
N ASP A 332 1.18 2.09 -7.90
CA ASP A 332 0.64 1.93 -9.25
C ASP A 332 0.34 3.29 -9.94
N GLY A 333 0.60 4.40 -9.25
CA GLY A 333 0.31 5.77 -9.69
C GLY A 333 1.49 6.51 -10.35
N PHE A 334 2.56 5.81 -10.71
CA PHE A 334 3.72 6.42 -11.38
C PHE A 334 3.33 6.95 -12.77
N THR A 335 3.99 8.03 -13.21
CA THR A 335 3.75 8.57 -14.55
C THR A 335 4.48 7.76 -15.61
N THR A 336 4.01 7.84 -16.86
CA THR A 336 4.75 7.26 -17.98
C THR A 336 6.15 7.85 -18.09
N GLU A 337 6.31 9.14 -17.76
CA GLU A 337 7.60 9.86 -17.73
C GLU A 337 8.54 9.29 -16.64
N GLU A 338 8.03 8.94 -15.46
CA GLU A 338 8.85 8.32 -14.40
C GLU A 338 9.35 6.93 -14.81
N LEU A 339 8.49 6.14 -15.47
CA LEU A 339 8.90 4.85 -16.05
C LEU A 339 9.90 5.07 -17.19
N GLU A 340 9.67 6.05 -18.06
CA GLU A 340 10.57 6.44 -19.14
C GLU A 340 11.96 6.78 -18.61
N GLU A 341 12.04 7.67 -17.60
CA GLU A 341 13.29 8.06 -16.95
C GLU A 341 14.00 6.85 -16.32
N ARG A 342 13.26 5.95 -15.66
CA ARG A 342 13.85 4.73 -15.06
C ARG A 342 14.43 3.80 -16.11
N LEU A 343 13.76 3.63 -17.25
CA LEU A 343 14.22 2.82 -18.36
C LEU A 343 15.37 3.50 -19.13
N ALA A 344 15.33 4.82 -19.29
CA ALA A 344 16.38 5.63 -19.88
C ALA A 344 17.68 5.60 -19.03
N LYS A 345 17.57 5.60 -17.69
CA LYS A 345 18.73 5.41 -16.79
C LYS A 345 19.45 4.08 -17.02
N ALA A 346 18.73 3.04 -17.40
CA ALA A 346 19.31 1.75 -17.80
C ALA A 346 19.84 1.73 -19.24
N GLN A 347 19.73 2.87 -19.96
CA GLN A 347 20.12 3.05 -21.35
C GLN A 347 19.42 2.06 -22.29
N VAL A 348 18.18 1.71 -21.96
CA VAL A 348 17.30 0.92 -22.85
C VAL A 348 16.26 1.77 -23.55
N LEU A 349 16.17 3.08 -23.27
CA LEU A 349 15.42 4.07 -24.04
C LEU A 349 16.29 5.31 -24.29
N LEU A 350 16.01 6.06 -25.35
CA LEU A 350 16.64 7.35 -25.64
C LEU A 350 15.65 8.48 -25.34
N LEU A 351 16.00 9.42 -24.46
CA LEU A 351 15.17 10.60 -24.18
C LEU A 351 15.30 11.63 -25.30
N GLU A 352 14.18 12.30 -25.67
CA GLU A 352 14.21 13.40 -26.63
C GLU A 352 15.12 14.53 -26.12
N GLY A 353 16.27 14.70 -26.77
CA GLY A 353 17.32 15.65 -26.39
C GLY A 353 18.71 15.01 -26.24
N GLU A 354 18.76 13.71 -25.96
CA GLU A 354 19.99 12.92 -26.06
C GLU A 354 20.18 12.49 -27.53
N SER A 355 20.55 13.48 -28.35
CA SER A 355 21.02 13.22 -29.72
C SER A 355 22.09 12.13 -29.74
N ALA A 356 22.05 11.30 -30.79
CA ALA A 356 22.82 10.09 -31.07
C ALA A 356 24.37 10.25 -31.09
N PHE A 357 24.96 10.85 -30.05
CA PHE A 357 26.38 11.18 -29.95
C PHE A 357 27.18 10.26 -29.00
N ASN A 358 26.51 9.42 -28.20
CA ASN A 358 27.21 8.50 -27.29
C ASN A 358 27.50 7.10 -27.88
N ALA A 359 27.09 6.83 -29.13
CA ALA A 359 27.33 5.54 -29.78
C ALA A 359 28.76 5.36 -30.37
N SER A 360 29.69 6.31 -30.16
CA SER A 360 31.07 6.22 -30.70
C SER A 360 32.16 6.36 -29.62
N LYS A 361 32.16 5.46 -28.64
CA LYS A 361 33.41 5.12 -27.93
C LYS A 361 33.63 3.62 -27.94
N THR A 362 33.81 3.08 -29.13
CA THR A 362 34.46 1.78 -29.34
C THR A 362 35.90 1.89 -28.83
N SER A 363 36.26 1.01 -27.91
CA SER A 363 37.59 0.90 -27.32
C SER A 363 38.66 0.68 -28.39
N THR A 364 39.43 1.73 -28.69
CA THR A 364 40.63 1.60 -29.52
C THR A 364 41.72 0.99 -28.66
N SER A 365 42.07 -0.27 -28.92
CA SER A 365 43.25 -0.90 -28.31
C SER A 365 44.52 -0.17 -28.76
N THR A 366 45.26 0.38 -27.80
CA THR A 366 46.61 0.88 -28.03
C THR A 366 47.56 -0.30 -28.13
N ARG A 367 47.89 -0.69 -29.36
CA ARG A 367 49.04 -1.58 -29.66
C ARG A 367 50.32 -0.88 -29.22
N SER A 368 51.00 -1.45 -28.22
CA SER A 368 52.39 -1.10 -27.88
C SER A 368 53.31 -1.85 -28.84
N VAL A 369 54.16 -1.10 -29.56
CA VAL A 369 55.29 -1.60 -30.35
C VAL A 369 56.52 -0.79 -29.97
N ARG A 370 57.49 -1.43 -29.31
CA ARG A 370 58.91 -1.02 -29.25
C ARG A 370 59.74 -2.31 -29.16
N GLN A 371 60.18 -2.82 -30.32
CA GLN A 371 61.55 -2.73 -30.84
C GLN A 371 62.60 -3.44 -29.97
N SER A 372 62.96 -4.65 -30.38
CA SER A 372 64.17 -5.36 -29.98
C SER A 372 65.40 -4.70 -30.62
N ARG A 373 66.47 -4.55 -29.83
CA ARG A 373 67.84 -4.43 -30.33
C ARG A 373 68.67 -5.51 -29.64
N ASN A 374 69.22 -6.40 -30.46
CA ASN A 374 70.25 -7.36 -30.07
C ASN A 374 71.52 -6.63 -29.62
N ALA A 375 72.17 -7.15 -28.59
CA ALA A 375 73.63 -7.15 -28.45
C ALA A 375 74.04 -8.36 -27.61
N ASP A 376 75.05 -9.07 -28.15
CA ASP A 376 75.64 -10.33 -27.71
C ASP A 376 76.26 -10.34 -26.31
N SER A 377 76.29 -11.53 -25.68
CA SER A 377 77.45 -12.22 -25.06
C SER A 377 76.93 -13.39 -24.20
N SER A 378 77.21 -14.66 -24.54
CA SER A 378 78.26 -15.53 -23.95
C SER A 378 78.36 -15.41 -22.43
N ASP A 379 78.45 -16.45 -21.60
CA ASP A 379 78.85 -17.86 -21.71
C ASP A 379 78.55 -18.47 -20.32
N SER A 380 78.42 -19.81 -20.22
CA SER A 380 78.66 -20.69 -19.02
C SER A 380 78.16 -20.28 -17.61
N ASP A 381 77.61 -21.13 -16.75
CA ASP A 381 77.59 -22.59 -16.53
C ASP A 381 76.25 -22.99 -15.88
#